data_AF-A0A9P6G7H8-F1
#
_entry.id   AF-A0A9P6G7H8-F1
#
_cell.length_a   1.000
_cell.length_b   1.000
_cell.length_c   1.000
_cell.angle_alpha   90.00
_cell.angle_beta   90.00
_cell.angle_gamma   90.00
#
_symmetry.space_group_name_H-M   'P 1'
#
loop_
_entity.id
_entity.type
_entity.pdbx_description
1 polymer ?
#
loop_
_entity_poly.entity_id
_entity_poly.type
_entity_poly.pdbx_seq_one_letter_code
_entity_poly.pdbx_strand_id
1 'polypeptide(L)'
;MKVALCTRMPTSLVALPTHRIPWHLQPPSVAVASRCLNPATAKSRVAALDRTLPRGQVKEPSLLYLPAELRNRIWMHTLSGMVFEVHCWVSYGVNSFSTRILNRQKNFLGLLRTCRRIYAEARLIPFKFNAFRIKTDQGLHAFLNGLEATKREAITDIHLVTWRAMHMVERLSDVPQPVLDKLALARLPGLKKLYVDVRIKSTCRDCRRGRCERCDPELGLLEGIWWTT
;
A
#
# COMPACT_ATOMS: atom_id res chain seq x y z
N MET A 1 1.60 24.14 10.08
CA MET A 1 2.16 22.88 9.54
C MET A 1 3.55 23.20 8.98
N LYS A 2 4.64 22.72 9.59
CA LYS A 2 6.00 23.00 9.11
C LYS A 2 6.37 22.00 8.02
N VAL A 3 6.56 22.51 6.82
CA VAL A 3 6.86 21.74 5.62
C VAL A 3 8.38 21.67 5.48
N ALA A 4 8.99 20.55 5.87
CA ALA A 4 10.40 20.31 5.64
C ALA A 4 10.59 19.63 4.27
N LEU A 5 10.92 20.42 3.26
CA LEU A 5 11.42 19.91 1.98
C LEU A 5 12.81 19.32 2.23
N CYS A 6 12.89 17.99 2.37
CA CYS A 6 14.18 17.31 2.34
C CYS A 6 14.62 17.15 0.88
N THR A 7 15.08 18.26 0.27
CA THR A 7 15.69 18.21 -1.06
C THR A 7 17.11 17.68 -0.94
N ARG A 8 17.28 16.35 -0.95
CA ARG A 8 18.58 15.75 -1.26
C ARG A 8 18.84 15.95 -2.76
N MET A 9 19.56 17.01 -3.09
CA MET A 9 20.22 17.15 -4.39
C MET A 9 21.36 16.13 -4.48
N PRO A 10 21.57 15.45 -5.62
CA PRO A 10 22.73 14.58 -5.80
C PRO A 10 23.98 15.45 -5.93
N THR A 11 24.72 15.63 -4.83
CA THR A 11 26.09 16.13 -4.88
C THR A 11 26.96 14.97 -5.37
N SER A 12 27.71 15.21 -6.45
CA SER A 12 28.82 14.41 -6.98
C SER A 12 29.13 13.08 -6.28
N LEU A 13 28.98 11.99 -7.05
CA LEU A 13 29.47 10.63 -6.82
C LEU A 13 30.76 10.58 -5.98
N VAL A 14 30.60 10.41 -4.67
CA VAL A 14 31.55 9.62 -3.87
C VAL A 14 30.81 8.32 -3.58
N ALA A 15 31.33 7.22 -4.14
CA ALA A 15 30.82 5.89 -3.94
C ALA A 15 30.97 5.49 -2.46
N LEU A 16 30.00 5.88 -1.66
CA LEU A 16 29.78 5.30 -0.34
C LEU A 16 29.04 3.97 -0.52
N PRO A 17 29.39 2.93 0.24
CA PRO A 17 28.74 1.63 0.15
C PRO A 17 27.27 1.80 0.51
N THR A 18 26.41 1.58 -0.48
CA THR A 18 24.97 1.50 -0.28
C THR A 18 24.70 0.24 0.54
N HIS A 19 24.54 0.40 1.86
CA HIS A 19 23.78 -0.55 2.65
C HIS A 19 22.32 -0.47 2.19
N ARG A 20 22.02 -1.17 1.08
CA ARG A 20 20.67 -1.61 0.75
C ARG A 20 20.19 -2.41 1.95
N ILE A 21 19.21 -1.89 2.68
CA ILE A 21 18.39 -2.73 3.55
C ILE A 21 17.56 -3.59 2.60
N PRO A 22 17.82 -4.90 2.50
CA PRO A 22 17.06 -5.76 1.62
C PRO A 22 15.72 -6.02 2.29
N TRP A 23 14.64 -5.46 1.75
CA TRP A 23 13.28 -5.93 2.06
C TRP A 23 12.94 -7.27 1.38
N HIS A 24 13.95 -7.99 0.89
CA HIS A 24 13.86 -9.44 0.71
C HIS A 24 13.94 -10.11 2.09
N LEU A 25 12.86 -10.00 2.87
CA LEU A 25 12.41 -11.16 3.63
C LEU A 25 11.91 -12.16 2.57
N GLN A 26 12.87 -12.87 1.95
CA GLN A 26 12.58 -14.22 1.55
C GLN A 26 12.00 -14.88 2.80
N PRO A 27 10.81 -15.52 2.74
CA PRO A 27 10.46 -16.45 3.79
C PRO A 27 11.66 -17.38 3.97
N PRO A 28 12.07 -17.74 5.20
CA PRO A 28 13.18 -18.65 5.39
C PRO A 28 12.96 -19.81 4.42
N SER A 29 13.89 -19.97 3.49
CA SER A 29 14.03 -21.21 2.75
C SER A 29 14.30 -22.23 3.84
N VAL A 30 13.23 -22.81 4.37
CA VAL A 30 13.29 -24.05 5.08
C VAL A 30 13.80 -24.99 4.01
N ALA A 31 15.13 -25.13 3.96
CA ALA A 31 15.75 -26.30 3.38
C ALA A 31 15.12 -27.45 4.14
N VAL A 32 14.02 -27.96 3.59
CA VAL A 32 13.46 -29.25 3.94
C VAL A 32 14.58 -30.20 3.57
N ALA A 33 15.47 -30.44 4.52
CA ALA A 33 16.32 -31.60 4.49
C ALA A 33 15.34 -32.76 4.40
N SER A 34 15.13 -33.22 3.17
CA SER A 34 14.50 -34.47 2.81
C SER A 34 15.38 -35.57 3.38
N ARG A 35 15.38 -35.69 4.71
CA ARG A 35 15.77 -36.94 5.34
C ARG A 35 14.69 -37.91 4.90
N CYS A 36 15.04 -38.75 3.95
CA CYS A 36 14.34 -39.98 3.62
C CYS A 36 14.27 -40.81 4.91
N LEU A 37 13.27 -40.51 5.74
CA LEU A 37 12.90 -41.35 6.86
C LEU A 37 12.31 -42.61 6.23
N ASN A 38 13.06 -43.71 6.39
CA ASN A 38 12.64 -45.03 5.97
C ASN A 38 11.18 -45.29 6.40
N PRO A 39 10.27 -45.64 5.47
CA PRO A 39 8.84 -45.83 5.76
C PRO A 39 8.53 -47.05 6.64
N ALA A 40 9.55 -47.77 7.12
CA ALA A 40 9.40 -49.04 7.80
C ALA A 40 9.25 -48.96 9.33
N THR A 41 9.55 -47.82 10.00
CA THR A 41 9.56 -47.77 11.48
C THR A 41 8.66 -46.72 12.14
N ALA A 42 7.99 -45.86 11.37
CA ALA A 42 7.09 -44.83 11.92
C ALA A 42 5.64 -45.29 12.22
N LYS A 43 5.34 -46.59 12.06
CA LYS A 43 3.99 -47.15 12.25
C LYS A 43 3.62 -47.49 13.70
N SER A 44 4.54 -47.41 14.66
CA SER A 44 4.34 -48.07 15.96
C SER A 44 4.09 -47.14 17.16
N ARG A 45 4.41 -45.84 17.11
CA ARG A 45 4.36 -44.97 18.31
C ARG A 45 3.20 -43.96 18.41
N VAL A 46 2.41 -43.75 17.36
CA VAL A 46 1.22 -42.87 17.44
C VAL A 46 -0.05 -43.65 17.79
N ALA A 47 -0.03 -44.98 17.77
CA ALA A 47 -1.19 -45.82 18.05
C ALA A 47 -1.56 -45.93 19.55
N ALA A 48 -0.73 -45.40 20.47
CA ALA A 48 -0.89 -45.61 21.91
C ALA A 48 -1.39 -44.38 22.69
N LEU A 49 -1.58 -43.22 22.05
CA LEU A 49 -2.09 -42.01 22.70
C LEU A 49 -3.41 -41.54 22.10
N ASP A 50 -4.24 -42.47 21.62
CA ASP A 50 -5.53 -42.14 20.99
C ASP A 50 -6.64 -43.12 21.38
N ARG A 51 -6.77 -43.40 22.67
CA ARG A 51 -7.92 -44.15 23.20
C ARG A 51 -8.24 -43.67 24.61
N THR A 52 -9.04 -42.61 24.70
CA THR A 52 -10.08 -42.35 25.72
C THR A 52 -10.43 -40.86 25.88
N LEU A 53 -10.38 -40.04 24.83
CA LEU A 53 -11.20 -38.83 24.85
C LEU A 53 -12.60 -39.20 24.37
N PRO A 54 -13.65 -39.03 25.21
CA PRO A 54 -15.01 -39.35 24.83
C PRO A 54 -15.36 -38.55 23.58
N ARG A 55 -15.96 -39.24 22.61
CA ARG A 55 -16.43 -38.71 21.32
C ARG A 55 -17.65 -37.80 21.53
N GLY A 56 -17.61 -36.90 22.50
CA GLY A 56 -18.52 -35.78 22.63
C GLY A 56 -18.21 -34.81 21.50
N GLN A 57 -19.25 -34.30 20.85
CA GLN A 57 -19.17 -33.36 19.74
C GLN A 57 -18.12 -32.28 20.01
N VAL A 58 -16.92 -32.46 19.46
CA VAL A 58 -15.91 -31.41 19.43
C VAL A 58 -16.47 -30.39 18.44
N LYS A 59 -17.21 -29.41 18.96
CA LYS A 59 -17.54 -28.20 18.20
C LYS A 59 -16.20 -27.67 17.73
N GLU A 60 -15.96 -27.79 16.42
CA GLU A 60 -14.77 -27.22 15.82
C GLU A 60 -14.65 -25.77 16.30
N PRO A 61 -13.48 -25.36 16.81
CA PRO A 61 -13.30 -24.02 17.36
C PRO A 61 -13.57 -23.00 16.25
N SER A 62 -14.79 -22.46 16.23
CA SER A 62 -15.15 -21.41 15.30
C SER A 62 -14.34 -20.16 15.64
N LEU A 63 -13.79 -19.52 14.61
CA LEU A 63 -13.06 -18.25 14.71
C LEU A 63 -13.85 -17.16 15.46
N LEU A 64 -15.19 -17.30 15.49
CA LEU A 64 -16.10 -16.38 16.18
C LEU A 64 -16.13 -16.55 17.71
N TYR A 65 -15.63 -17.66 18.26
CA TYR A 65 -15.52 -17.89 19.71
C TYR A 65 -14.28 -17.24 20.32
N LEU A 66 -13.30 -16.86 19.51
CA LEU A 66 -12.13 -16.13 20.02
C LEU A 66 -12.56 -14.78 20.60
N PRO A 67 -11.92 -14.28 21.67
CA PRO A 67 -12.09 -12.90 22.11
C PRO A 67 -11.88 -11.88 20.98
N ALA A 68 -12.58 -10.74 21.05
CA ALA A 68 -12.56 -9.72 19.99
C ALA A 68 -11.14 -9.22 19.67
N GLU A 69 -10.27 -9.14 20.67
CA GLU A 69 -8.87 -8.74 20.52
C GLU A 69 -8.09 -9.66 19.58
N LEU A 70 -8.22 -10.98 19.77
CA LEU A 70 -7.56 -11.98 18.92
C LEU A 70 -8.12 -11.94 17.50
N ARG A 71 -9.45 -11.78 17.35
CA ARG A 71 -10.07 -11.62 16.04
C ARG A 71 -9.52 -10.39 15.31
N ASN A 72 -9.46 -9.24 15.99
CA ASN A 72 -8.92 -8.01 15.40
C ASN A 72 -7.46 -8.16 14.97
N ARG A 73 -6.62 -8.85 15.75
CA ARG A 73 -5.24 -9.17 15.34
C ARG A 73 -5.21 -10.02 14.06
N ILE A 74 -6.04 -11.05 13.98
CA ILE A 74 -6.16 -11.88 12.78
C ILE A 74 -6.64 -11.05 11.57
N TRP A 75 -7.64 -10.20 11.76
CA TRP A 75 -8.14 -9.31 10.70
C TRP A 75 -7.08 -8.32 10.22
N MET A 76 -6.32 -7.72 11.14
CA MET A 76 -5.21 -6.84 10.78
C MET A 76 -4.16 -7.60 9.98
N HIS A 77 -3.68 -8.76 10.45
CA HIS A 77 -2.67 -9.53 9.73
C HIS A 77 -3.14 -9.98 8.33
N THR A 78 -4.42 -10.29 8.16
CA THR A 78 -4.96 -10.78 6.88
C THR A 78 -5.31 -9.67 5.89
N LEU A 79 -5.66 -8.47 6.36
CA LEU A 79 -6.17 -7.37 5.54
C LEU A 79 -5.26 -6.13 5.52
N SER A 80 -4.02 -6.21 5.99
CA SER A 80 -3.05 -5.09 6.03
C SER A 80 -1.78 -5.36 5.22
N GLY A 81 -0.91 -4.33 5.15
CA GLY A 81 0.43 -4.45 4.56
C GLY A 81 0.47 -4.37 3.04
N MET A 82 -0.66 -4.04 2.40
CA MET A 82 -0.77 -3.91 0.96
C MET A 82 -0.63 -2.45 0.52
N VAL A 83 -0.09 -2.26 -0.67
CA VAL A 83 -0.10 -0.96 -1.37
C VAL A 83 -1.04 -1.10 -2.57
N PHE A 84 -2.16 -0.41 -2.58
CA PHE A 84 -3.12 -0.49 -3.68
C PHE A 84 -2.82 0.55 -4.75
N GLU A 85 -2.56 0.10 -5.97
CA GLU A 85 -2.40 0.98 -7.12
C GLU A 85 -3.77 1.39 -7.67
N VAL A 86 -4.13 2.64 -7.40
CA VAL A 86 -5.35 3.27 -7.89
C VAL A 86 -5.07 3.87 -9.26
N HIS A 87 -5.63 3.23 -10.29
CA HIS A 87 -5.64 3.74 -11.64
C HIS A 87 -6.86 4.61 -11.86
N CYS A 88 -6.67 5.69 -12.60
CA CYS A 88 -7.72 6.63 -12.95
C CYS A 88 -7.73 6.85 -14.47
N TRP A 89 -8.92 6.89 -15.05
CA TRP A 89 -9.13 7.19 -16.47
C TRP A 89 -10.35 8.11 -16.63
N VAL A 90 -10.38 8.82 -17.75
CA VAL A 90 -11.53 9.64 -18.14
C VAL A 90 -12.67 8.72 -18.59
N SER A 91 -13.87 8.91 -18.05
CA SER A 91 -15.07 8.21 -18.51
C SER A 91 -15.67 8.96 -19.70
N TYR A 92 -15.80 8.27 -20.83
CA TYR A 92 -16.46 8.83 -22.01
C TYR A 92 -17.92 9.16 -21.68
N GLY A 93 -18.31 10.42 -21.78
CA GLY A 93 -19.70 10.88 -21.66
C GLY A 93 -20.00 11.92 -20.58
N VAL A 94 -19.20 12.03 -19.52
CA VAL A 94 -19.56 12.90 -18.36
C VAL A 94 -18.43 13.84 -17.92
N ASN A 95 -17.33 13.94 -18.67
CA ASN A 95 -16.09 14.61 -18.21
C ASN A 95 -15.70 14.21 -16.77
N SER A 96 -16.04 12.98 -16.39
CA SER A 96 -15.82 12.44 -15.05
C SER A 96 -14.62 11.50 -15.09
N PHE A 97 -13.97 11.39 -13.94
CA PHE A 97 -12.86 10.47 -13.75
C PHE A 97 -13.37 9.24 -13.03
N SER A 98 -13.07 8.06 -13.57
CA SER A 98 -13.35 6.78 -12.95
C SER A 98 -12.08 6.21 -12.34
N THR A 99 -12.20 5.40 -11.29
CA THR A 99 -11.05 4.79 -10.61
C THR A 99 -11.19 3.27 -10.45
N ARG A 100 -10.05 2.57 -10.47
CA ARG A 100 -9.96 1.12 -10.26
C ARG A 100 -8.63 0.77 -9.62
N ILE A 101 -8.68 -0.12 -8.64
CA ILE A 101 -7.49 -0.76 -8.08
C ILE A 101 -6.99 -1.82 -9.08
N LEU A 102 -5.74 -1.71 -9.53
CA LEU A 102 -5.14 -2.62 -10.52
C LEU A 102 -4.59 -3.91 -9.90
N ASN A 103 -3.83 -3.78 -8.82
CA ASN A 103 -3.11 -4.88 -8.18
C ASN A 103 -3.96 -5.58 -7.10
N ARG A 104 -5.19 -5.95 -7.45
CA ARG A 104 -6.09 -6.66 -6.53
C ARG A 104 -5.56 -8.08 -6.33
N GLN A 105 -5.15 -8.41 -5.11
CA GLN A 105 -4.95 -9.81 -4.74
C GLN A 105 -6.27 -10.58 -4.86
N LYS A 106 -6.21 -11.77 -5.45
CA LYS A 106 -7.37 -12.65 -5.58
C LYS A 106 -7.93 -12.94 -4.19
N ASN A 107 -9.23 -12.72 -4.00
CA ASN A 107 -9.95 -12.95 -2.75
C ASN A 107 -9.47 -12.13 -1.54
N PHE A 108 -8.75 -11.02 -1.73
CA PHE A 108 -8.29 -10.18 -0.62
C PHE A 108 -9.44 -9.75 0.32
N LEU A 109 -10.56 -9.29 -0.25
CA LEU A 109 -11.77 -8.96 0.51
C LEU A 109 -12.72 -10.15 0.69
N GLY A 110 -12.31 -11.36 0.31
CA GLY A 110 -13.12 -12.57 0.40
C GLY A 110 -13.56 -12.86 1.84
N LEU A 111 -12.65 -12.63 2.78
CA LEU A 111 -12.91 -12.77 4.21
C LEU A 111 -14.09 -11.89 4.69
N LEU A 112 -14.18 -10.65 4.19
CA LEU A 112 -15.26 -9.72 4.56
C LEU A 112 -16.63 -10.17 4.05
N ARG A 113 -16.68 -11.10 3.07
CA ARG A 113 -17.93 -11.59 2.47
C ARG A 113 -18.48 -12.83 3.17
N THR A 114 -17.73 -13.48 4.05
CA THR A 114 -18.12 -14.76 4.66
C THR A 114 -19.20 -14.60 5.74
N CYS A 115 -19.12 -13.55 6.56
CA CYS A 115 -20.05 -13.33 7.67
C CYS A 115 -20.27 -11.84 7.96
N ARG A 116 -21.51 -11.46 8.31
CA ARG A 116 -21.88 -10.07 8.67
C ARG A 116 -21.12 -9.55 9.89
N ARG A 117 -20.83 -10.41 10.89
CA ARG A 117 -20.08 -10.03 12.08
C ARG A 117 -18.63 -9.66 11.73
N ILE A 118 -17.98 -10.47 10.90
CA ILE A 118 -16.61 -10.20 10.40
C ILE A 118 -16.60 -8.89 9.62
N TYR A 119 -17.60 -8.68 8.75
CA TYR A 119 -17.74 -7.43 8.01
C TYR A 119 -17.84 -6.21 8.95
N ALA A 120 -18.69 -6.27 9.98
CA ALA A 120 -18.86 -5.18 10.93
C ALA A 120 -17.56 -4.82 11.67
N GLU A 121 -16.79 -5.83 12.08
CA GLU A 121 -15.51 -5.65 12.80
C GLU A 121 -14.38 -5.17 11.87
N ALA A 122 -14.27 -5.71 10.66
CA ALA A 122 -13.08 -5.60 9.84
C ALA A 122 -13.20 -4.68 8.60
N ARG A 123 -14.39 -4.15 8.27
CA ARG A 123 -14.59 -3.36 7.03
C ARG A 123 -13.70 -2.13 6.86
N LEU A 124 -13.21 -1.54 7.95
CA LEU A 124 -12.35 -0.35 7.93
C LEU A 124 -10.85 -0.69 7.88
N ILE A 125 -10.47 -1.93 8.21
CA ILE A 125 -9.07 -2.37 8.25
C ILE A 125 -8.37 -2.17 6.90
N PRO A 126 -9.00 -2.50 5.74
CA PRO A 126 -8.38 -2.28 4.44
C PRO A 126 -8.01 -0.82 4.15
N PHE A 127 -8.69 0.14 4.76
CA PHE A 127 -8.43 1.57 4.56
C PHE A 127 -7.40 2.11 5.57
N LYS A 128 -7.44 1.59 6.80
CA LYS A 128 -6.61 2.06 7.91
C LYS A 128 -5.18 1.56 7.91
N PHE A 129 -4.94 0.37 7.36
CA PHE A 129 -3.63 -0.31 7.46
C PHE A 129 -3.00 -0.64 6.10
N ASN A 130 -3.51 -0.07 5.02
CA ASN A 130 -2.92 -0.18 3.69
C ASN A 130 -2.64 1.20 3.13
N ALA A 131 -1.69 1.27 2.19
CA ALA A 131 -1.36 2.49 1.48
C ALA A 131 -2.07 2.54 0.13
N PHE A 132 -2.47 3.73 -0.30
CA PHE A 132 -3.07 3.95 -1.61
C PHE A 132 -2.14 4.74 -2.52
N ARG A 133 -1.67 4.11 -3.60
CA ARG A 133 -0.80 4.73 -4.59
C ARG A 133 -1.60 5.28 -5.76
N ILE A 134 -1.61 6.59 -5.94
CA ILE A 134 -2.44 7.31 -6.91
C ILE A 134 -1.54 8.13 -7.84
N LYS A 135 -1.74 8.02 -9.16
CA LYS A 135 -0.84 8.62 -10.16
C LYS A 135 -1.21 10.03 -10.65
N THR A 136 -2.38 10.54 -10.27
CA THR A 136 -2.87 11.84 -10.71
C THR A 136 -3.65 12.52 -9.59
N ASP A 137 -3.56 13.86 -9.53
CA ASP A 137 -4.37 14.72 -8.66
C ASP A 137 -5.87 14.49 -8.91
N GLN A 138 -6.29 14.48 -10.18
CA GLN A 138 -7.68 14.19 -10.57
C GLN A 138 -8.13 12.79 -10.14
N GLY A 139 -7.21 11.81 -10.17
CA GLY A 139 -7.45 10.45 -9.70
C GLY A 139 -7.66 10.38 -8.20
N LEU A 140 -6.95 11.20 -7.41
CA LEU A 140 -7.19 11.32 -5.98
C LEU A 140 -8.59 11.87 -5.71
N HIS A 141 -8.99 12.96 -6.38
CA HIS A 141 -10.34 13.52 -6.23
C HIS A 141 -11.43 12.51 -6.59
N ALA A 142 -11.28 11.83 -7.72
CA ALA A 142 -12.22 10.80 -8.17
C ALA A 142 -12.30 9.61 -7.20
N PHE A 143 -11.15 9.17 -6.68
CA PHE A 143 -11.07 8.11 -5.68
C PHE A 143 -11.81 8.50 -4.40
N LEU A 144 -11.55 9.71 -3.88
CA LEU A 144 -12.20 10.20 -2.67
C LEU A 144 -13.71 10.45 -2.86
N ASN A 145 -14.15 10.86 -4.04
CA ASN A 145 -15.58 11.02 -4.36
C ASN A 145 -16.34 9.69 -4.34
N GLY A 146 -15.68 8.58 -4.69
CA GLY A 146 -16.27 7.24 -4.62
C GLY A 146 -16.32 6.64 -3.22
N LEU A 147 -15.78 7.32 -2.20
CA LEU A 147 -15.68 6.81 -0.84
C LEU A 147 -16.64 7.51 0.13
N GLU A 148 -17.34 6.68 0.91
CA GLU A 148 -18.11 7.11 2.08
C GLU A 148 -17.21 7.86 3.09
N ALA A 149 -17.79 8.81 3.83
CA ALA A 149 -17.06 9.62 4.81
C ALA A 149 -16.30 8.77 5.84
N THR A 150 -16.92 7.71 6.37
CA THR A 150 -16.31 6.78 7.33
C THR A 150 -15.06 6.08 6.78
N LYS A 151 -15.06 5.74 5.48
CA LYS A 151 -13.90 5.15 4.80
C LYS A 151 -12.81 6.18 4.57
N ARG A 152 -13.17 7.41 4.23
CA ARG A 152 -12.20 8.52 4.05
C ARG A 152 -11.49 8.86 5.34
N GLU A 153 -12.21 8.91 6.45
CA GLU A 153 -11.62 9.10 7.79
C GLU A 153 -10.70 7.95 8.19
N ALA A 154 -10.98 6.73 7.74
CA ALA A 154 -10.12 5.59 8.02
C ALA A 154 -8.81 5.60 7.22
N ILE A 155 -8.67 6.35 6.13
CA ILE A 155 -7.45 6.37 5.31
C ILE A 155 -6.33 7.11 6.05
N THR A 156 -5.22 6.42 6.26
CA THR A 156 -4.05 6.93 7.00
C THR A 156 -2.83 7.20 6.11
N ASP A 157 -2.63 6.40 5.07
CA ASP A 157 -1.40 6.40 4.27
C ASP A 157 -1.73 6.56 2.76
N ILE A 158 -1.23 7.65 2.14
CA ILE A 158 -1.38 7.92 0.69
C ILE A 158 0.00 8.12 0.05
N HIS A 159 0.18 7.51 -1.12
CA HIS A 159 1.33 7.69 -1.99
C HIS A 159 0.87 8.37 -3.29
N LEU A 160 1.12 9.67 -3.40
CA LEU A 160 0.79 10.44 -4.58
C LEU A 160 1.98 10.48 -5.53
N VAL A 161 1.80 9.99 -6.75
CA VAL A 161 2.75 10.18 -7.84
C VAL A 161 2.25 11.35 -8.67
N THR A 162 3.02 12.41 -8.82
CA THR A 162 2.61 13.59 -9.60
C THR A 162 3.71 14.09 -10.50
N TRP A 163 3.34 14.38 -11.74
CA TRP A 163 4.17 15.07 -12.73
C TRP A 163 4.08 16.58 -12.58
N ARG A 164 3.05 17.05 -11.86
CA ARG A 164 2.74 18.46 -11.67
C ARG A 164 3.40 19.05 -10.43
N ALA A 165 4.24 18.31 -9.71
CA ALA A 165 4.92 18.85 -8.54
C ALA A 165 5.79 20.08 -8.89
N MET A 166 6.31 20.16 -10.13
CA MET A 166 6.97 21.37 -10.62
C MET A 166 6.08 22.62 -10.55
N HIS A 167 4.76 22.47 -10.68
CA HIS A 167 3.76 23.54 -10.52
C HIS A 167 3.18 23.62 -9.09
N MET A 168 3.70 22.82 -8.16
CA MET A 168 3.30 22.82 -6.75
C MET A 168 4.38 23.42 -5.85
N VAL A 169 5.61 23.56 -6.36
CA VAL A 169 6.70 24.29 -5.69
C VAL A 169 6.66 25.75 -6.15
N GLU A 170 6.75 26.67 -5.19
CA GLU A 170 6.27 28.06 -5.17
C GLU A 170 6.79 29.06 -6.23
N ARG A 171 7.33 28.65 -7.38
CA ARG A 171 8.02 29.61 -8.30
C ARG A 171 7.76 29.46 -9.80
N LEU A 172 6.87 28.57 -10.23
CA LEU A 172 6.64 28.31 -11.67
C LEU A 172 5.18 28.44 -12.13
N SER A 173 4.25 28.74 -11.23
CA SER A 173 2.90 29.17 -11.58
C SER A 173 2.71 30.61 -11.13
N ASP A 174 2.00 31.42 -11.94
CA ASP A 174 1.77 32.84 -11.67
C ASP A 174 1.11 33.12 -10.31
N VAL A 175 0.48 32.09 -9.71
CA VAL A 175 -0.01 32.11 -8.33
C VAL A 175 0.49 30.85 -7.61
N PRO A 176 1.33 30.96 -6.57
CA PRO A 176 1.66 29.83 -5.71
C PRO A 176 0.38 29.39 -4.97
N GLN A 177 -0.03 28.15 -5.19
CA GLN A 177 -1.16 27.56 -4.45
C GLN A 177 -0.60 26.54 -3.44
N PRO A 178 -1.05 26.57 -2.18
CA PRO A 178 -0.65 25.58 -1.19
C PRO A 178 -0.92 24.16 -1.71
N VAL A 179 0.07 23.28 -1.57
CA VAL A 179 -0.03 21.84 -1.90
C VAL A 179 -1.29 21.22 -1.29
N LEU A 180 -1.63 21.64 -0.06
CA LEU A 180 -2.74 21.12 0.72
C LEU A 180 -4.10 21.37 0.04
N ASP A 181 -4.27 22.56 -0.54
CA ASP A 181 -5.54 22.99 -1.14
C ASP A 181 -5.81 22.25 -2.45
N LYS A 182 -4.77 22.07 -3.28
CA LYS A 182 -4.90 21.34 -4.56
C LYS A 182 -5.22 19.86 -4.38
N LEU A 183 -4.63 19.23 -3.36
CA LEU A 183 -4.77 17.80 -3.11
C LEU A 183 -6.05 17.45 -2.33
N ALA A 184 -6.84 18.45 -1.92
CA ALA A 184 -8.02 18.28 -1.08
C ALA A 184 -7.76 17.42 0.16
N LEU A 185 -6.61 17.63 0.81
CA LEU A 185 -6.24 16.88 2.02
C LEU A 185 -7.20 17.16 3.18
N ALA A 186 -7.90 18.30 3.16
CA ALA A 186 -8.99 18.61 4.08
C ALA A 186 -10.12 17.54 4.07
N ARG A 187 -10.25 16.73 3.01
CA ARG A 187 -11.24 15.65 2.92
C ARG A 187 -10.80 14.34 3.60
N LEU A 188 -9.59 14.31 4.13
CA LEU A 188 -8.94 13.15 4.74
C LEU A 188 -8.48 13.47 6.17
N PRO A 189 -9.43 13.61 7.12
CA PRO A 189 -9.10 14.00 8.49
C PRO A 189 -8.23 12.95 9.21
N GLY A 190 -8.24 11.68 8.76
CA GLY A 190 -7.42 10.62 9.34
C GLY A 190 -6.04 10.42 8.71
N LEU A 191 -5.64 11.26 7.74
CA LEU A 191 -4.38 11.10 7.04
C LEU A 191 -3.19 11.39 7.96
N LYS A 192 -2.27 10.42 8.06
CA LYS A 192 -1.06 10.49 8.90
C LYS A 192 0.23 10.56 8.07
N LYS A 193 0.23 9.94 6.89
CA LYS A 193 1.41 9.87 6.02
C LYS A 193 1.03 10.20 4.60
N LEU A 194 1.79 11.14 4.01
CA LEU A 194 1.68 11.50 2.61
C LEU A 194 3.05 11.38 1.96
N TYR A 195 3.20 10.40 1.09
CA TYR A 195 4.38 10.25 0.24
C TYR A 195 4.09 10.92 -1.10
N VAL A 196 4.99 11.79 -1.56
CA VAL A 196 4.84 12.45 -2.87
C VAL A 196 6.04 12.09 -3.74
N ASP A 197 5.78 11.24 -4.73
CA ASP A 197 6.74 10.89 -5.77
C ASP A 197 6.63 11.93 -6.89
N VAL A 198 7.61 12.82 -6.99
CA VAL A 198 7.68 13.81 -8.07
C VAL A 198 8.31 13.18 -9.29
N ARG A 199 7.50 12.92 -10.32
CA ARG A 199 8.02 12.45 -11.61
C ARG A 199 8.33 13.63 -12.51
N ILE A 200 9.61 13.88 -12.73
CA ILE A 200 10.04 14.85 -13.72
C ILE A 200 10.00 14.16 -15.08
N LYS A 201 9.20 14.68 -16.03
CA LYS A 201 9.33 14.24 -17.43
C LYS A 201 10.70 14.74 -17.92
N SER A 202 11.71 13.88 -17.91
CA SER A 202 13.03 14.16 -18.49
C SER A 202 13.01 14.19 -20.03
N THR A 203 11.85 14.40 -20.66
CA THR A 203 11.83 14.69 -22.09
C THR A 203 12.23 16.15 -22.29
N CYS A 204 13.53 16.41 -22.19
CA CYS A 204 14.12 17.52 -22.92
C CYS A 204 13.62 17.44 -24.37
N ARG A 205 13.20 18.55 -24.97
CA ARG A 205 12.79 18.57 -26.38
C ARG A 205 13.89 17.97 -27.29
N ASP A 206 15.15 18.10 -26.88
CA ASP A 206 16.29 17.53 -27.60
C ASP A 206 16.50 16.02 -27.41
N CYS A 207 15.90 15.38 -26.39
CA CYS A 207 15.85 13.91 -26.30
C CYS A 207 15.10 13.29 -27.47
N ARG A 208 13.97 13.90 -27.88
CA ARG A 208 13.20 13.42 -29.03
C ARG A 208 13.99 13.52 -30.35
N ARG A 209 15.02 14.36 -30.37
CA ARG A 209 15.91 14.55 -31.52
C ARG A 209 17.20 13.75 -31.40
N GLY A 210 17.40 12.95 -30.34
CA GLY A 210 18.62 12.18 -30.12
C GLY A 210 19.85 13.02 -29.78
N ARG A 211 19.68 14.27 -29.34
CA ARG A 211 20.80 15.21 -29.10
C ARG A 211 21.05 15.56 -27.63
N CYS A 212 20.39 14.89 -26.70
CA CYS A 212 20.63 15.13 -25.27
C CYS A 212 21.65 14.14 -24.72
N GLU A 213 22.87 14.58 -24.46
CA GLU A 213 23.93 13.80 -23.80
C GLU A 213 23.76 13.70 -22.27
N ARG A 214 22.85 14.48 -21.67
CA ARG A 214 22.68 14.62 -20.20
C ARG A 214 21.38 14.05 -19.63
N CYS A 215 20.51 13.50 -20.48
CA CYS A 215 19.19 13.07 -20.05
C CYS A 215 19.25 11.61 -19.63
N ASP A 216 19.75 11.37 -18.42
CA ASP A 216 19.72 10.05 -17.80
C ASP A 216 18.26 9.68 -17.46
N PRO A 217 17.69 8.60 -18.03
CA PRO A 217 16.34 8.17 -17.72
C PRO A 217 16.15 7.77 -16.24
N GLU A 218 17.23 7.56 -15.48
CA GLU A 218 17.15 7.17 -14.07
C GLU A 218 17.10 8.35 -13.08
N LEU A 219 17.42 9.58 -13.49
CA LEU A 219 17.65 10.73 -12.60
C LEU A 219 16.40 11.42 -12.00
N GLY A 220 15.24 10.77 -11.96
CA GLY A 220 13.96 11.46 -11.75
C GLY A 220 13.13 11.14 -10.50
N LEU A 221 13.62 10.34 -9.55
CA LEU A 221 12.88 10.04 -8.31
C LEU A 221 13.39 10.91 -7.17
N LEU A 222 12.78 12.09 -6.99
CA LEU A 222 12.83 12.78 -5.72
C LEU A 222 11.81 12.13 -4.79
N GLU A 223 12.27 11.20 -3.95
CA GLU A 223 11.47 10.69 -2.83
C GLU A 223 11.41 11.75 -1.74
N GLY A 224 10.29 12.48 -1.67
CA GLY A 224 9.96 13.36 -0.56
C GLY A 224 9.03 12.64 0.40
N ILE A 225 9.49 12.37 1.63
CA ILE A 225 8.62 11.89 2.70
C ILE A 225 8.03 13.10 3.42
N TRP A 226 6.70 13.24 3.39
CA TRP A 226 6.00 14.31 4.10
C TRP A 226 5.22 13.71 5.26
N TRP A 227 5.45 14.25 6.45
CA TRP A 227 4.74 13.87 7.66
C TRP A 227 3.59 14.85 7.89
N THR A 228 2.38 14.35 8.09
CA THR A 228 1.25 15.14 8.56
C THR A 228 1.07 14.84 10.04
N THR A 229 1.44 15.80 10.92
CA THR A 229 1.18 15.74 12.37
C THR A 229 -0.27 16.01 12.67
#